data_AF-K1P1E0-F1
#
_entry.id   AF-K1P1E0-F1
#
_cell.length_a   1.000
_cell.length_b   1.000
_cell.length_c   1.000
_cell.angle_alpha   90.00
_cell.angle_beta   90.00
_cell.angle_gamma   90.00
#
_symmetry.space_group_name_H-M   'P 1'
#
loop_
_entity.id
_entity.type
_entity.pdbx_description
1 polymer ?
#
loop_
_entity_poly.entity_id
_entity_poly.type
_entity_poly.pdbx_seq_one_letter_code
_entity_poly.pdbx_strand_id
1 'polypeptide(L)'
;MDANYQDLQCADLKHILKTKGIPFSNKRKQDLVDLCESADALNLPGIDQNDSEKEASIERRTVRGKTYQHPCYDTGIVWSRNLATIPTIDTFDVTSFLQNYCGWSEERLRRRKSDNGYKLHCSGHIHDVTMAMLDEDVFYVKGKCVPETRQSSDPYIPWILVEKSGHIFSAECTCVA
;
A
#
# COMPACT_ATOMS: atom_id res chain seq x y z
N MET A 1 30.77 -5.72 18.41
CA MET A 1 31.81 -5.98 17.39
C MET A 1 31.78 -4.77 16.49
N ASP A 2 32.78 -3.90 16.60
CA ASP A 2 32.85 -2.69 15.79
C ASP A 2 33.10 -3.10 14.33
N ALA A 3 32.08 -2.92 13.47
CA ALA A 3 32.22 -3.22 12.06
C ALA A 3 33.21 -2.23 11.43
N ASN A 4 34.27 -2.73 10.79
CA ASN A 4 35.21 -1.87 10.08
C ASN A 4 34.60 -1.41 8.74
N TYR A 5 33.96 -0.25 8.75
CA TYR A 5 33.27 0.33 7.58
C TYR A 5 34.21 0.68 6.41
N GLN A 6 35.51 0.84 6.67
CA GLN A 6 36.53 1.15 5.65
C GLN A 6 36.65 0.06 4.57
N ASP A 7 36.46 -1.19 4.98
CA ASP A 7 36.67 -2.37 4.12
C ASP A 7 35.45 -2.69 3.25
N LEU A 8 34.30 -2.07 3.55
CA LEU A 8 33.04 -2.31 2.85
C LEU A 8 33.01 -1.60 1.48
N GLN A 9 32.26 -2.19 0.55
CA GLN A 9 31.98 -1.57 -0.74
C GLN A 9 30.93 -0.45 -0.58
N CYS A 10 30.95 0.51 -1.49
CA CYS A 10 29.96 1.60 -1.49
C CYS A 10 28.51 1.08 -1.58
N ALA A 11 28.28 -0.10 -2.16
CA ALA A 11 26.96 -0.74 -2.21
C ALA A 11 26.50 -1.17 -0.82
N ASP A 12 27.37 -1.81 -0.05
CA ASP A 12 27.08 -2.29 1.31
C ASP A 12 26.86 -1.13 2.27
N LEU A 13 27.70 -0.09 2.19
CA LEU A 13 27.53 1.14 2.99
C LEU A 13 26.19 1.82 2.70
N LYS A 14 25.79 1.93 1.42
CA LYS A 14 24.49 2.48 1.04
C LYS A 14 23.34 1.60 1.54
N HIS A 15 23.49 0.28 1.53
CA HIS A 15 22.49 -0.63 2.07
C HIS A 15 22.30 -0.41 3.56
N ILE A 16 23.38 -0.30 4.33
CA ILE A 16 23.34 -0.03 5.79
C ILE A 16 22.70 1.33 6.10
N LEU A 17 23.05 2.38 5.34
CA LEU A 17 22.44 3.68 5.51
C LEU A 17 20.95 3.68 5.12
N LYS A 18 20.58 2.89 4.09
CA LYS A 18 19.18 2.70 3.68
C LYS A 18 18.37 2.02 4.78
N THR A 19 18.89 0.94 5.37
CA THR A 19 18.20 0.23 6.47
C THR A 19 18.12 1.07 7.74
N LYS A 20 18.92 2.14 7.88
CA LYS A 20 18.82 3.11 8.98
C LYS A 20 18.08 4.40 8.60
N GLY A 21 17.52 4.49 7.38
CA GLY A 21 16.77 5.66 6.91
C GLY A 21 17.60 6.91 6.63
N ILE A 22 18.91 6.79 6.50
CA ILE A 22 19.82 7.93 6.37
C ILE A 22 19.99 8.28 4.89
N PRO A 23 19.80 9.55 4.47
CA PRO A 23 20.01 9.95 3.08
C PRO A 23 21.48 9.90 2.67
N PHE A 24 21.77 9.20 1.56
CA PHE A 24 23.13 8.93 1.08
C PHE A 24 23.40 9.32 -0.39
N SER A 25 22.50 10.08 -1.03
CA SER A 25 22.63 10.50 -2.43
C SER A 25 23.86 11.40 -2.65
N ASN A 26 24.63 11.12 -3.71
CA ASN A 26 25.80 11.89 -4.18
C ASN A 26 27.00 12.00 -3.21
N LYS A 27 27.12 11.06 -2.27
CA LYS A 27 28.22 11.02 -1.29
C LYS A 27 29.41 10.18 -1.77
N ARG A 28 30.64 10.59 -1.41
CA ARG A 28 31.88 9.84 -1.68
C ARG A 28 32.04 8.69 -0.68
N LYS A 29 32.94 7.74 -0.96
CA LYS A 29 33.14 6.57 -0.08
C LYS A 29 33.40 6.97 1.38
N GLN A 30 34.29 7.94 1.61
CA GLN A 30 34.60 8.39 2.97
C GLN A 30 33.36 8.97 3.68
N ASP A 31 32.58 9.81 2.99
CA ASP A 31 31.33 10.36 3.56
C ASP A 31 30.31 9.27 3.93
N LEU A 32 30.29 8.15 3.20
CA LEU A 32 29.42 7.00 3.52
C LEU A 32 29.92 6.24 4.75
N VAL A 33 31.25 6.10 4.90
CA VAL A 33 31.88 5.50 6.08
C VAL A 33 31.58 6.33 7.32
N ASP A 34 31.83 7.64 7.27
CA ASP A 34 31.60 8.54 8.39
C ASP A 34 30.12 8.55 8.83
N LEU A 35 29.20 8.42 7.88
CA LEU A 35 27.77 8.28 8.16
C LEU A 35 27.42 6.96 8.84
N CYS A 36 28.00 5.84 8.40
CA CYS A 36 27.78 4.54 9.03
C CYS A 36 28.32 4.52 10.48
N GLU A 37 29.52 5.06 10.68
CA GLU A 37 30.13 5.19 12.02
C GLU A 37 29.29 6.08 12.93
N SER A 38 28.82 7.22 12.42
CA SER A 38 27.92 8.11 13.17
C SER A 38 26.58 7.44 13.50
N ALA A 39 26.02 6.67 12.57
CA ALA A 39 24.75 5.97 12.75
C ALA A 39 24.84 4.84 13.78
N ASP A 40 26.01 4.20 13.90
CA ASP A 40 26.29 3.20 14.93
C ASP A 40 26.59 3.82 16.29
N ALA A 41 27.37 4.91 16.32
CA ALA A 41 27.63 5.65 17.55
C ALA A 41 26.35 6.20 18.20
N LEU A 42 25.37 6.59 17.37
CA LEU A 42 24.04 7.03 17.80
C LEU A 42 23.06 5.88 18.09
N ASN A 43 23.48 4.63 17.87
CA ASN A 43 22.66 3.41 18.01
C ASN A 43 21.27 3.56 17.35
N LEU A 44 21.25 4.13 16.14
CA LEU A 44 20.00 4.40 15.43
C LEU A 44 19.29 3.08 15.11
N PRO A 45 17.99 2.94 15.46
CA PRO A 45 17.21 1.77 15.11
C PRO A 45 17.13 1.63 13.58
N GLY A 46 17.13 0.39 13.10
CA GLY A 46 16.86 0.13 11.70
C GLY A 46 15.44 0.58 11.34
N ILE A 47 15.29 1.32 10.26
CA ILE A 47 14.01 1.47 9.57
C ILE A 47 13.88 0.25 8.67
N ASP A 48 13.30 -0.83 9.20
CA ASP A 48 12.81 -1.88 8.34
C ASP A 48 11.58 -1.34 7.61
N GLN A 49 11.78 -0.83 6.39
CA GLN A 49 10.69 -0.39 5.51
C GLN A 49 9.62 -1.49 5.35
N ASN A 50 10.02 -2.75 5.51
CA ASN A 50 9.17 -3.92 5.41
C ASN A 50 8.25 -4.09 6.63
N ASP A 51 8.67 -3.67 7.82
CA ASP A 51 7.84 -3.74 9.02
C ASP A 51 6.80 -2.62 9.03
N SER A 52 7.17 -1.40 8.62
CA SER A 52 6.22 -0.29 8.48
C SER A 52 5.13 -0.56 7.44
N GLU A 53 5.46 -1.17 6.30
CA GLU A 53 4.47 -1.54 5.29
C GLU A 53 3.52 -2.65 5.77
N LYS A 54 4.04 -3.66 6.48
CA LYS A 54 3.23 -4.71 7.10
C LYS A 54 2.31 -4.16 8.18
N GLU A 55 2.83 -3.29 9.06
CA GLU A 55 2.07 -2.61 10.09
C GLU A 55 0.95 -1.78 9.48
N ALA A 56 1.25 -0.94 8.48
CA ALA A 56 0.24 -0.16 7.78
C ALA A 56 -0.82 -1.05 7.10
N SER A 57 -0.42 -2.19 6.53
CA SER A 57 -1.34 -3.15 5.93
C SER A 57 -2.24 -3.82 6.99
N ILE A 58 -1.72 -4.12 8.19
CA ILE A 58 -2.49 -4.62 9.33
C ILE A 58 -3.47 -3.55 9.83
N GLU A 59 -3.02 -2.31 9.97
CA GLU A 59 -3.84 -1.18 10.40
C GLU A 59 -5.02 -0.95 9.46
N ARG A 60 -4.77 -0.94 8.13
CA ARG A 60 -5.85 -0.81 7.14
C ARG A 60 -6.90 -1.91 7.26
N ARG A 61 -6.53 -3.11 7.69
CA ARG A 61 -7.49 -4.21 7.90
C ARG A 61 -8.06 -4.29 9.30
N THR A 62 -7.69 -3.37 10.18
CA THR A 62 -8.18 -3.34 11.56
C THR A 62 -9.33 -2.35 11.68
N VAL A 63 -10.54 -2.87 11.81
CA VAL A 63 -11.76 -2.07 11.95
C VAL A 63 -12.43 -2.44 13.27
N ARG A 64 -12.79 -1.43 14.07
CA ARG A 64 -13.48 -1.61 15.37
C ARG A 64 -12.75 -2.58 16.31
N GLY A 65 -11.42 -2.58 16.28
CA GLY A 65 -10.58 -3.45 17.12
C GLY A 65 -10.45 -4.91 16.62
N LYS A 66 -11.07 -5.26 15.49
CA LYS A 66 -10.92 -6.57 14.84
C LYS A 66 -10.05 -6.42 13.59
N THR A 67 -9.00 -7.23 13.50
CA THR A 67 -8.14 -7.30 12.32
C THR A 67 -8.64 -8.39 11.38
N TYR A 68 -8.95 -8.02 10.15
CA TYR A 68 -9.35 -8.96 9.11
C TYR A 68 -8.13 -9.55 8.39
N GLN A 69 -8.32 -10.77 7.90
CA GLN A 69 -7.32 -11.46 7.07
C GLN A 69 -7.03 -10.70 5.77
N HIS A 70 -5.83 -10.88 5.24
CA HIS A 70 -5.40 -10.20 4.03
C HIS A 70 -6.16 -10.72 2.79
N PRO A 71 -6.82 -9.85 2.00
CA PRO A 71 -7.70 -10.29 0.92
C PRO A 71 -7.00 -10.96 -0.28
N CYS A 72 -5.68 -10.77 -0.41
CA CYS A 72 -4.85 -11.33 -1.48
C CYS A 72 -4.11 -12.63 -1.13
N TYR A 73 -4.09 -13.06 0.14
CA TYR A 73 -3.44 -14.32 0.53
C TYR A 73 -4.47 -15.43 0.70
N ASP A 74 -4.03 -16.69 0.64
CA ASP A 74 -4.91 -17.83 0.91
C ASP A 74 -5.31 -17.83 2.40
N THR A 75 -6.52 -17.36 2.66
CA THR A 75 -6.97 -16.94 3.99
C THR A 75 -8.24 -17.64 4.44
N GLY A 76 -8.88 -18.44 3.58
CA GLY A 76 -10.18 -19.03 3.87
C GLY A 76 -11.35 -18.04 3.76
N ILE A 77 -11.10 -16.81 3.28
CA ILE A 77 -12.16 -15.85 2.92
C ILE A 77 -12.98 -16.42 1.74
N VAL A 78 -14.30 -16.49 1.91
CA VAL A 78 -15.22 -16.96 0.87
C VAL A 78 -15.55 -15.81 -0.08
N TRP A 79 -14.97 -15.85 -1.28
CA TRP A 79 -15.19 -14.85 -2.32
C TRP A 79 -16.38 -15.20 -3.20
N SER A 80 -17.19 -14.20 -3.52
CA SER A 80 -18.34 -14.29 -4.41
C SER A 80 -18.16 -13.36 -5.61
N ARG A 81 -18.49 -13.86 -6.81
CA ARG A 81 -18.70 -13.05 -8.01
C ARG A 81 -20.14 -12.53 -8.14
N ASN A 82 -21.05 -13.03 -7.30
CA ASN A 82 -22.40 -12.49 -7.22
C ASN A 82 -22.35 -11.19 -6.41
N LEU A 83 -22.47 -10.07 -7.12
CA LEU A 83 -22.44 -8.72 -6.56
C LEU A 83 -23.82 -8.22 -6.13
N ALA A 84 -24.86 -9.06 -6.12
CA ALA A 84 -26.22 -8.64 -5.74
C ALA A 84 -26.32 -8.08 -4.31
N THR A 85 -25.38 -8.45 -3.43
CA THR A 85 -25.31 -8.01 -2.04
C THR A 85 -24.17 -7.04 -1.77
N ILE A 86 -23.52 -6.51 -2.82
CA ILE A 86 -22.46 -5.51 -2.65
C ILE A 86 -23.02 -4.29 -1.91
N PRO A 87 -22.25 -3.69 -0.98
CA PRO A 87 -22.64 -2.43 -0.37
C PRO A 87 -22.93 -1.38 -1.44
N THR A 88 -23.91 -0.52 -1.19
CA THR A 88 -24.23 0.57 -2.10
C THR A 88 -23.19 1.66 -1.88
N ILE A 89 -22.17 1.70 -2.73
CA ILE A 89 -21.09 2.68 -2.66
C ILE A 89 -21.36 3.74 -3.72
N ASP A 90 -21.59 4.98 -3.29
CA ASP A 90 -21.86 6.08 -4.19
C ASP A 90 -20.60 6.93 -4.47
N THR A 91 -20.77 7.95 -5.31
CA THR A 91 -19.65 8.87 -5.63
C THR A 91 -19.25 9.73 -4.44
N PHE A 92 -20.18 10.03 -3.54
CA PHE A 92 -19.94 10.82 -2.34
C PHE A 92 -19.09 10.04 -1.33
N ASP A 93 -19.38 8.75 -1.10
CA ASP A 93 -18.61 7.85 -0.25
C ASP A 93 -17.15 7.77 -0.69
N VAL A 94 -16.93 7.54 -1.99
CA VAL A 94 -15.59 7.52 -2.59
C VAL A 94 -14.89 8.87 -2.43
N THR A 95 -15.59 9.98 -2.66
CA THR A 95 -15.02 11.32 -2.54
C THR A 95 -14.62 11.62 -1.09
N SER A 96 -15.51 11.32 -0.14
CA SER A 96 -15.27 11.46 1.30
C SER A 96 -14.06 10.65 1.74
N PHE A 97 -13.95 9.40 1.29
CA PHE A 97 -12.81 8.55 1.60
C PHE A 97 -11.49 9.15 1.08
N LEU A 98 -11.47 9.58 -0.18
CA LEU A 98 -10.26 10.15 -0.80
C LEU A 98 -9.79 11.43 -0.11
N GLN A 99 -10.71 12.29 0.34
CA GLN A 99 -10.35 13.52 1.06
C GLN A 99 -9.83 13.23 2.46
N ASN A 100 -10.60 12.46 3.23
CA ASN A 100 -10.36 12.29 4.66
C ASN A 100 -9.20 11.33 4.96
N TYR A 101 -8.97 10.33 4.10
CA TYR A 101 -8.00 9.26 4.36
C TYR A 101 -6.86 9.18 3.34
N CYS A 102 -7.05 9.70 2.12
CA CYS A 102 -6.00 9.70 1.09
C CYS A 102 -5.38 11.10 0.85
N GLY A 103 -5.85 12.14 1.55
CA GLY A 103 -5.32 13.49 1.43
C GLY A 103 -5.58 14.14 0.06
N TRP A 104 -6.60 13.73 -0.68
CA TRP A 104 -6.94 14.34 -1.96
C TRP A 104 -7.50 15.74 -1.77
N SER A 105 -6.91 16.72 -2.46
CA SER A 105 -7.44 18.08 -2.50
C SER A 105 -8.74 18.17 -3.32
N GLU A 106 -9.55 19.19 -3.06
CA GLU A 106 -10.74 19.48 -3.87
C GLU A 106 -10.42 19.67 -5.35
N GLU A 107 -9.28 20.30 -5.66
CA GLU A 107 -8.82 20.48 -7.04
C GLU A 107 -8.53 19.13 -7.71
N ARG A 108 -7.84 18.22 -7.01
CA ARG A 108 -7.54 16.88 -7.51
C ARG A 108 -8.82 16.09 -7.77
N LEU A 109 -9.81 16.18 -6.87
CA LEU A 109 -11.12 15.54 -7.04
C LEU A 109 -11.89 16.07 -8.25
N ARG A 110 -11.89 17.39 -8.46
CA ARG A 110 -12.47 18.00 -9.67
C ARG A 110 -11.83 17.47 -10.94
N ARG A 111 -10.53 17.16 -10.90
CA ARG A 111 -9.77 16.56 -12.00
C ARG A 111 -9.66 15.04 -11.90
N ARG A 112 -10.52 14.34 -11.15
CA ARG A 112 -10.44 12.87 -10.98
C ARG A 112 -10.39 12.10 -12.29
N LYS A 113 -11.07 12.61 -13.34
CA LYS A 113 -11.08 11.98 -14.67
C LYS A 113 -9.71 11.98 -15.36
N SER A 114 -8.82 12.85 -14.91
CA SER A 114 -7.44 12.93 -15.38
C SER A 114 -6.49 12.01 -14.59
N ASP A 115 -6.93 11.47 -13.45
CA ASP A 115 -6.15 10.56 -12.61
C ASP A 115 -5.98 9.20 -13.29
N ASN A 116 -4.84 8.56 -13.05
CA ASN A 116 -4.48 7.30 -13.69
C ASN A 116 -5.45 6.18 -13.32
N GLY A 117 -5.89 6.11 -12.06
CA GLY A 117 -6.84 5.09 -11.62
C GLY A 117 -8.16 5.14 -12.40
N TYR A 118 -8.65 6.36 -12.69
CA TYR A 118 -9.85 6.54 -13.48
C TYR A 118 -9.65 6.13 -14.95
N LYS A 119 -8.49 6.47 -15.53
CA LYS A 119 -8.16 6.08 -16.91
C LYS A 119 -8.05 4.56 -17.05
N LEU A 120 -7.41 3.88 -16.10
CA LEU A 120 -7.31 2.41 -16.05
C LEU A 120 -8.71 1.76 -16.04
N HIS A 121 -9.62 2.28 -15.21
CA HIS A 121 -11.02 1.85 -15.21
C HIS A 121 -11.68 2.06 -16.58
N CYS A 122 -11.57 3.26 -17.17
CA CYS A 122 -12.18 3.56 -18.47
C CYS A 122 -11.60 2.73 -19.62
N SER A 123 -10.35 2.32 -19.53
CA SER A 123 -9.65 1.49 -20.51
C SER A 123 -9.88 -0.01 -20.29
N GLY A 124 -10.71 -0.41 -19.32
CA GLY A 124 -11.05 -1.82 -19.08
C GLY A 124 -9.97 -2.63 -18.38
N HIS A 125 -9.01 -1.98 -17.71
CA HIS A 125 -7.95 -2.68 -16.98
C HIS A 125 -8.44 -3.28 -15.67
N ILE A 126 -9.58 -2.79 -15.13
CA ILE A 126 -10.19 -3.31 -13.91
C ILE A 126 -11.23 -4.39 -14.27
N HIS A 127 -11.04 -5.60 -13.77
CA HIS A 127 -11.94 -6.73 -14.02
C HIS A 127 -11.95 -7.72 -12.84
N ASP A 128 -12.72 -8.81 -12.97
CA ASP A 128 -12.83 -9.90 -11.98
C ASP A 128 -13.17 -9.38 -10.57
N VAL A 129 -14.12 -8.44 -10.51
CA VAL A 129 -14.60 -7.87 -9.24
C VAL A 129 -15.28 -8.96 -8.44
N THR A 130 -14.84 -9.11 -7.19
CA THR A 130 -15.37 -10.06 -6.23
C THR A 130 -15.61 -9.38 -4.90
N MET A 131 -16.55 -9.91 -4.14
CA MET A 131 -16.84 -9.44 -2.79
C MET A 131 -16.80 -10.60 -1.79
N ALA A 132 -16.54 -10.28 -0.54
CA ALA A 132 -16.65 -11.20 0.58
C ALA A 132 -17.31 -10.49 1.76
N MET A 133 -18.29 -11.15 2.37
CA MET A 133 -18.86 -10.72 3.65
C MET A 133 -17.95 -11.25 4.76
N LEU A 134 -17.43 -10.36 5.59
CA LEU A 134 -16.50 -10.70 6.67
C LEU A 134 -17.21 -10.83 8.02
N ASP A 135 -18.20 -9.96 8.23
CA ASP A 135 -19.14 -9.93 9.35
C ASP A 135 -20.50 -9.42 8.83
N GLU A 136 -21.49 -9.22 9.72
CA GLU A 136 -22.86 -8.81 9.34
C GLU A 136 -22.92 -7.55 8.47
N ASP A 137 -22.00 -6.60 8.70
CA ASP A 137 -21.98 -5.29 8.05
C ASP A 137 -20.65 -4.93 7.39
N VAL A 138 -19.61 -5.77 7.49
CA VAL A 138 -18.28 -5.48 6.92
C VAL A 138 -17.98 -6.38 5.72
N PHE A 139 -17.54 -5.76 4.63
CA PHE A 139 -17.28 -6.41 3.36
C PHE A 139 -15.90 -6.06 2.82
N TYR A 140 -15.25 -7.04 2.19
CA TYR A 140 -14.25 -6.74 1.18
C TYR A 140 -14.91 -6.63 -0.19
N VAL A 141 -14.43 -5.66 -0.98
CA VAL A 141 -14.58 -5.65 -2.43
C VAL A 141 -13.18 -5.58 -3.03
N LYS A 142 -12.85 -6.50 -3.93
CA LYS A 142 -11.56 -6.49 -4.64
C LYS A 142 -11.74 -6.70 -6.13
N GLY A 143 -10.78 -6.23 -6.91
CA GLY A 143 -10.71 -6.50 -8.34
C GLY A 143 -9.31 -6.94 -8.76
N LYS A 144 -9.13 -7.12 -10.07
CA LYS A 144 -7.84 -7.27 -10.72
C LYS A 144 -7.62 -6.08 -11.64
N CYS A 145 -6.41 -5.51 -11.60
CA CYS A 145 -5.98 -4.40 -12.42
C CYS A 145 -4.81 -4.84 -13.29
N VAL A 146 -5.02 -4.95 -14.60
CA VAL A 146 -3.94 -5.26 -15.56
C VAL A 146 -2.98 -4.08 -15.67
N PRO A 147 -1.66 -4.26 -15.46
CA PRO A 147 -0.69 -3.17 -15.62
C PRO A 147 -0.64 -2.66 -17.07
N GLU A 148 -0.55 -1.34 -17.27
CA GLU A 148 -0.47 -0.75 -18.61
C GLU A 148 0.76 -1.20 -19.41
N THR A 149 1.92 -1.22 -18.75
CA THR A 149 3.22 -1.46 -19.39
C THR A 149 3.61 -2.93 -19.45
N ARG A 150 2.97 -3.78 -18.64
CA ARG A 150 3.31 -5.20 -18.48
C ARG A 150 2.05 -6.05 -18.45
N GLN A 151 1.34 -6.10 -19.57
CA GLN A 151 0.07 -6.83 -19.67
C GLN A 151 0.20 -8.34 -19.46
N SER A 152 1.42 -8.90 -19.58
CA SER A 152 1.73 -10.30 -19.29
C SER A 152 2.13 -10.58 -17.83
N SER A 153 2.24 -9.55 -16.99
CA SER A 153 2.53 -9.70 -15.56
C SER A 153 1.25 -10.00 -14.77
N ASP A 154 1.42 -10.54 -13.57
CA ASP A 154 0.30 -10.74 -12.65
C ASP A 154 -0.45 -9.43 -12.40
N PRO A 155 -1.79 -9.42 -12.47
CA PRO A 155 -2.58 -8.23 -12.20
C PRO A 155 -2.37 -7.73 -10.77
N TYR A 156 -2.38 -6.41 -10.59
CA TYR A 156 -2.49 -5.83 -9.26
C TYR A 156 -3.87 -6.12 -8.69
N ILE A 157 -3.96 -6.25 -7.37
CA ILE A 157 -5.21 -6.54 -6.66
C ILE A 157 -5.55 -5.32 -5.79
N PRO A 158 -6.30 -4.34 -6.34
CA PRO A 158 -6.92 -3.31 -5.51
C PRO A 158 -8.05 -3.91 -4.69
N TRP A 159 -8.16 -3.48 -3.44
CA TRP A 159 -9.26 -3.85 -2.56
C TRP A 159 -9.68 -2.67 -1.68
N ILE A 160 -10.94 -2.70 -1.26
CA ILE A 160 -11.51 -1.82 -0.26
C ILE A 160 -12.17 -2.64 0.84
N LEU A 161 -12.09 -2.14 2.07
CA LEU A 161 -12.84 -2.64 3.22
C LEU A 161 -13.96 -1.63 3.50
N VAL A 162 -15.20 -2.08 3.45
CA VAL A 162 -16.36 -1.20 3.36
C VAL A 162 -17.52 -1.74 4.21
N GLU A 163 -18.23 -0.83 4.85
CA GLU A 163 -19.46 -1.13 5.58
C GLU A 163 -20.64 -1.28 4.60
N LYS A 164 -21.67 -2.05 4.99
CA LYS A 164 -22.94 -2.17 4.27
C LYS A 164 -23.58 -0.84 3.88
N SER A 165 -23.33 0.21 4.66
CA SER A 165 -23.83 1.58 4.45
C SER A 165 -23.21 2.29 3.25
N GLY A 166 -22.07 1.80 2.74
CA GLY A 166 -21.24 2.49 1.73
C GLY A 166 -19.98 3.14 2.33
N HIS A 167 -19.89 3.27 3.66
CA HIS A 167 -18.72 3.84 4.32
C HIS A 167 -17.45 3.00 4.11
N ILE A 168 -16.45 3.57 3.44
CA ILE A 168 -15.17 2.92 3.20
C ILE A 168 -14.24 3.15 4.39
N PHE A 169 -13.84 2.06 5.06
CA PHE A 169 -12.88 2.12 6.16
C PHE A 169 -11.45 2.30 5.65
N SER A 170 -11.09 1.55 4.60
CA SER A 170 -9.72 1.53 4.08
C SER A 170 -9.66 0.96 2.67
N ALA A 171 -8.51 1.16 2.03
CA ALA A 171 -8.20 0.62 0.72
C ALA A 171 -6.69 0.36 0.61
N GLU A 172 -6.31 -0.64 -0.18
CA GLU A 172 -4.92 -0.90 -0.54
C GLU A 172 -4.85 -1.51 -1.94
N CYS A 173 -3.65 -1.49 -2.51
CA CYS A 173 -3.35 -2.07 -3.82
C CYS A 173 -2.02 -2.80 -3.72
N THR A 174 -1.92 -3.98 -4.34
CA THR A 174 -0.65 -4.71 -4.46
C THR A 174 0.29 -4.13 -5.51
N CYS A 175 -0.01 -2.94 -6.02
CA CYS A 175 0.88 -2.22 -6.92
C CYS A 175 2.09 -1.69 -6.16
N VAL A 176 3.28 -1.96 -6.71
CA VAL A 176 4.54 -1.43 -6.19
C VAL A 176 4.71 -0.02 -6.73
N ALA A 177 4.80 0.96 -5.83
CA ALA A 177 5.02 2.37 -6.16
C ALA A 177 6.49 2.67 -6.50
#